data_AF-A0AAW2I822-F1
#
_entry.id   AF-A0AAW2I822-F1
#
_cell.length_a   1.000
_cell.length_b   1.000
_cell.length_c   1.000
_cell.angle_alpha   90.00
_cell.angle_beta   90.00
_cell.angle_gamma   90.00
#
_symmetry.space_group_name_H-M   'P 1'
#
loop_
_entity.id
_entity.type
_entity.pdbx_description
1 polymer ?
#
loop_
_entity_poly.entity_id
_entity_poly.type
_entity_poly.pdbx_seq_one_letter_code
_entity_poly.pdbx_strand_id
1 'polypeptide(L)'
;MKIKFPTPGGVGEVQVDPLQSRRCYVEAVRKGQKRNGDDAPNQIPPSKKGKTPEGENSEETETPTKVQPVEELFKIEIIPGNPDKTTRIGSHLGEEAKKEITLCLQRNADIFAWTPQDLEGIDPQVITHHLNIDPSYKPVKQKKRHFGPEKDKII
;
A
#
# COMPACT_ATOMS: atom_id res chain seq x y z
N MET A 1 -12.35 15.41 2.55
CA MET A 1 -12.25 14.54 3.76
C MET A 1 -11.46 15.30 4.82
N LYS A 2 -11.81 15.24 6.11
CA LYS A 2 -11.06 15.93 7.18
C LYS A 2 -10.25 14.92 7.99
N ILE A 3 -8.96 15.19 8.17
CA ILE A 3 -8.04 14.37 8.96
C ILE A 3 -7.71 15.13 10.24
N LYS A 4 -7.85 14.46 11.37
CA LYS A 4 -7.49 14.97 12.70
C LYS A 4 -6.19 14.33 13.15
N PHE A 5 -5.28 15.09 13.74
CA PHE A 5 -4.02 14.57 14.28
C PHE A 5 -3.63 15.31 15.57
N PRO A 6 -2.93 14.63 16.49
CA PRO A 6 -2.50 15.24 17.74
C PRO A 6 -1.38 16.28 17.51
N THR A 7 -1.44 17.38 18.25
CA THR A 7 -0.44 18.44 18.31
C THR A 7 -0.18 18.83 19.77
N PRO A 8 0.94 19.49 20.10
CA PRO A 8 1.19 19.96 21.48
C PRO A 8 0.09 20.87 22.04
N GLY A 9 -0.68 21.56 21.19
CA GLY A 9 -1.80 22.44 21.58
C GLY A 9 -3.19 21.79 21.48
N GLY A 10 -3.29 20.47 21.28
CA GLY A 10 -4.56 19.75 21.11
C GLY A 10 -4.70 19.09 19.74
N VAL A 11 -5.92 18.99 19.22
CA VAL A 11 -6.17 18.30 17.95
C VAL A 11 -6.08 19.29 16.79
N GLY A 12 -5.14 19.06 15.88
CA GLY A 12 -5.06 19.76 14.60
C GLY A 12 -5.99 19.12 13.57
N GLU A 13 -6.61 19.94 12.72
CA GLU A 13 -7.45 19.49 11.60
C GLU A 13 -6.84 19.92 10.27
N VAL A 14 -6.69 18.98 9.34
CA VAL A 14 -6.34 19.24 7.94
C VAL A 14 -7.48 18.78 7.04
N GLN A 15 -7.92 19.67 6.17
CA GLN A 15 -8.90 19.36 5.14
C GLN A 15 -8.19 18.86 3.89
N VAL A 16 -8.46 17.62 3.50
CA VAL A 16 -7.97 17.03 2.27
C VAL A 16 -8.89 17.42 1.13
N ASP A 17 -8.30 18.05 0.11
CA ASP A 17 -8.88 18.24 -1.22
C ASP A 17 -8.49 17.04 -2.11
N PRO A 18 -9.45 16.16 -2.45
CA PRO A 18 -9.17 14.99 -3.29
C PRO A 18 -8.67 15.34 -4.69
N LEU A 19 -9.11 16.45 -5.26
CA LEU A 19 -8.72 16.86 -6.62
C LEU A 19 -7.25 17.29 -6.62
N GLN A 20 -6.86 18.11 -5.66
CA GLN A 20 -5.46 18.51 -5.48
C GLN A 20 -4.58 17.31 -5.16
N SER A 21 -5.03 16.39 -4.29
CA SER A 21 -4.29 15.16 -4.00
C SER A 21 -4.06 14.32 -5.26
N ARG A 22 -5.08 14.18 -6.11
CA ARG A 22 -4.98 13.44 -7.37
C ARG A 22 -4.03 14.13 -8.34
N ARG A 23 -4.12 15.46 -8.49
CA ARG A 23 -3.21 16.26 -9.32
C ARG A 23 -1.76 16.11 -8.88
N CYS A 24 -1.47 16.25 -7.58
CA CYS A 24 -0.13 16.05 -7.03
C CYS A 24 0.41 14.64 -7.29
N TYR A 25 -0.44 13.61 -7.16
CA TYR A 25 -0.05 12.24 -7.48
C TYR A 25 0.31 12.07 -8.96
N VAL A 26 -0.54 12.55 -9.87
CA VAL A 26 -0.28 12.46 -11.32
C VAL A 26 0.99 13.21 -11.70
N GLU A 27 1.22 14.40 -11.16
CA GLU A 27 2.46 15.14 -11.37
C GLU A 27 3.69 14.42 -10.85
N ALA A 28 3.62 13.84 -9.64
CA ALA A 28 4.74 13.13 -9.05
C ALA A 28 5.15 11.93 -9.91
N VAL A 29 4.18 11.16 -10.42
CA VAL A 29 4.46 10.04 -11.31
C VAL A 29 5.03 10.53 -12.64
N ARG A 30 4.47 11.59 -13.25
CA ARG A 30 5.01 12.19 -14.47
C ARG A 30 6.43 12.73 -14.30
N LYS A 31 6.76 13.31 -13.13
CA LYS A 31 8.11 13.77 -12.78
C LYS A 31 9.08 12.60 -12.60
N GLY A 32 8.62 11.49 -12.00
CA GLY A 32 9.37 10.24 -11.90
C GLY A 32 9.77 9.67 -13.27
N GLN A 33 8.84 9.69 -14.24
CA GLN A 33 9.11 9.24 -15.62
C GLN A 33 10.18 10.07 -16.36
N LYS A 34 10.42 11.32 -15.95
CA LYS A 34 11.40 12.22 -16.58
C LYS A 34 12.81 12.09 -15.99
N ARG A 35 12.98 11.47 -14.82
CA ARG A 35 14.28 11.29 -14.15
C ARG A 35 14.93 9.98 -14.60
N ASN A 36 15.22 9.85 -15.89
CA ASN A 36 16.02 8.74 -16.44
C ASN A 36 17.48 9.15 -16.68
N GLY A 37 18.04 9.94 -15.76
CA GLY A 37 19.46 10.32 -15.76
C GLY A 37 19.90 10.59 -14.33
N ASP A 38 20.67 9.66 -13.78
CA ASP A 38 21.66 9.78 -12.71
C ASP A 38 21.32 10.66 -11.51
N ASP A 39 20.82 10.02 -10.44
CA ASP A 39 21.25 10.16 -9.03
C ASP A 39 20.10 9.80 -8.05
N ALA A 40 20.40 8.90 -7.13
CA ALA A 40 19.63 8.70 -5.90
C ALA A 40 20.08 9.74 -4.83
N PRO A 41 19.30 10.03 -3.75
CA PRO A 41 18.09 9.36 -3.30
C PRO A 41 16.86 10.28 -3.21
N ASN A 42 15.71 9.63 -3.02
CA ASN A 42 14.44 10.22 -2.56
C ASN A 42 14.65 11.23 -1.42
N GLN A 43 14.77 12.50 -1.77
CA GLN A 43 14.43 13.60 -0.88
C GLN A 43 13.09 14.15 -1.34
N ILE A 44 12.11 14.11 -0.44
CA ILE A 44 10.91 14.94 -0.55
C ILE A 44 11.44 16.38 -0.62
N PRO A 45 11.26 17.12 -1.73
CA PRO A 45 11.76 18.47 -1.80
C PRO A 45 11.09 19.29 -0.68
N PRO A 46 11.85 20.10 0.08
CA PRO A 46 11.26 20.93 1.12
C PRO A 46 10.25 21.86 0.47
N SER A 47 9.05 21.93 1.05
CA SER A 47 7.98 22.85 0.66
C SER A 47 8.53 24.26 0.49
N LYS A 48 8.77 24.70 -0.75
CA LYS A 48 9.03 26.10 -1.04
C LYS A 48 7.74 26.87 -0.83
N LYS A 49 7.73 27.69 0.22
CA LYS A 49 6.72 28.73 0.46
C LYS A 49 6.62 29.65 -0.76
N GLY A 50 5.40 29.83 -1.26
CA GLY A 50 4.92 31.03 -1.91
C GLY A 50 5.43 31.32 -3.33
N LYS A 51 4.56 31.09 -4.32
CA LYS A 51 4.11 32.09 -5.29
C LYS A 51 2.99 31.48 -6.13
N THR A 52 1.79 32.02 -6.00
CA THR A 52 0.72 31.91 -6.99
C THR A 52 1.25 32.46 -8.33
N PRO A 53 1.01 31.77 -9.45
CA PRO A 53 0.68 32.44 -10.69
C PRO A 53 -0.78 32.16 -11.01
N GLU A 54 -1.51 33.24 -11.20
CA GLU A 54 -2.82 33.26 -11.83
C GLU A 54 -2.73 32.70 -13.26
N GLY A 55 -3.85 32.13 -13.71
CA GLY A 55 -4.18 32.01 -15.12
C GLY A 55 -3.58 30.80 -15.83
N GLU A 56 -4.41 29.78 -16.04
CA GLU A 56 -5.01 29.56 -17.35
C GLU A 56 -6.09 28.50 -17.24
N ASN A 57 -7.30 28.89 -17.63
CA ASN A 57 -8.47 28.04 -17.74
C ASN A 57 -8.30 27.20 -19.01
N SER A 58 -7.82 25.97 -18.88
CA SER A 58 -8.06 24.93 -19.87
C SER A 58 -8.89 23.83 -19.22
N GLU A 59 -10.12 23.76 -19.70
CA GLU A 59 -11.12 22.75 -19.43
C GLU A 59 -10.63 21.42 -20.04
N GLU A 60 -9.65 20.79 -19.41
CA GLU A 60 -9.23 19.43 -19.77
C GLU A 60 -10.24 18.45 -19.21
N THR A 61 -11.11 17.95 -20.10
CA THR A 61 -11.90 16.74 -19.95
C THR A 61 -11.00 15.64 -19.38
N GLU A 62 -11.05 15.43 -18.07
CA GLU A 62 -10.23 14.46 -17.35
C GLU A 62 -10.66 13.03 -17.73
N THR A 63 -10.23 12.57 -18.91
CA THR A 63 -10.06 11.14 -19.12
C THR A 63 -9.12 10.65 -18.02
N PRO A 64 -9.46 9.59 -17.26
CA PRO A 64 -8.57 9.08 -16.24
C PRO A 64 -7.36 8.51 -16.95
N THR A 65 -6.31 9.32 -17.10
CA THR A 65 -5.03 8.88 -17.63
C THR A 65 -4.57 7.76 -16.70
N LYS A 66 -4.55 6.53 -17.21
CA LYS A 66 -4.11 5.36 -16.46
C LYS A 66 -2.63 5.54 -16.17
N VAL A 67 -2.32 6.07 -15.00
CA VAL A 67 -0.96 6.26 -14.51
C VAL A 67 -0.33 4.88 -14.37
N GLN A 68 0.70 4.60 -15.18
CA GLN A 68 1.42 3.33 -15.11
C GLN A 68 2.56 3.44 -14.09
N PRO A 69 2.91 2.33 -13.41
CA PRO A 69 4.09 2.27 -12.56
C PRO A 69 5.34 2.77 -13.29
N VAL A 70 6.26 3.39 -12.56
CA VAL A 70 7.49 3.99 -13.10
C VAL A 70 8.43 2.95 -13.69
N GLU A 71 8.35 1.70 -13.22
CA GLU A 71 9.22 0.60 -13.62
C GLU A 71 8.39 -0.63 -14.03
N GLU A 72 8.86 -1.32 -15.08
CA GLU A 72 8.35 -2.63 -15.45
C GLU A 72 8.78 -3.69 -14.43
N LEU A 73 7.94 -4.69 -14.16
CA LEU A 73 8.27 -5.73 -13.18
C LEU A 73 8.39 -7.09 -13.85
N PHE A 74 9.47 -7.80 -13.55
CA PHE A 74 9.78 -9.15 -13.98
C PHE A 74 9.10 -10.19 -13.07
N LYS A 75 8.41 -11.16 -13.66
CA LYS A 75 7.70 -12.21 -12.92
C LYS A 75 8.65 -13.37 -12.59
N ILE A 76 8.62 -13.85 -11.35
CA ILE A 76 9.39 -15.01 -10.88
C ILE A 76 8.50 -16.04 -10.19
N GLU A 77 8.92 -17.29 -10.20
CA GLU A 77 8.31 -18.39 -9.44
C GLU A 77 8.95 -18.48 -8.06
N ILE A 78 8.12 -18.40 -7.01
CA ILE A 78 8.54 -18.61 -5.62
C ILE A 78 8.67 -20.10 -5.32
N ILE A 79 7.77 -20.91 -5.88
CA ILE A 79 7.88 -22.37 -5.82
C ILE A 79 8.17 -22.87 -7.23
N PRO A 80 9.38 -23.40 -7.51
CA PRO A 80 9.73 -23.89 -8.83
C PRO A 80 8.71 -24.92 -9.34
N GLY A 81 8.17 -24.69 -10.54
CA GLY A 81 7.20 -25.59 -11.17
C GLY A 81 5.74 -25.36 -10.76
N ASN A 82 5.46 -24.31 -9.97
CA ASN A 82 4.09 -23.91 -9.65
C ASN A 82 3.77 -22.51 -10.23
N PRO A 83 3.03 -22.42 -11.34
CA PRO A 83 2.74 -21.15 -12.02
C PRO A 83 1.80 -20.22 -11.23
N ASP A 84 1.08 -20.75 -10.24
CA ASP A 84 0.18 -19.99 -9.38
C ASP A 84 0.92 -19.31 -8.23
N LYS A 85 2.11 -19.80 -7.87
CA LYS A 85 2.91 -19.31 -6.74
C LYS A 85 4.05 -18.41 -7.19
N THR A 86 3.68 -17.21 -7.64
CA THR A 86 4.59 -16.27 -8.31
C THR A 86 4.57 -14.88 -7.68
N THR A 87 5.66 -14.13 -7.85
CA THR A 87 5.74 -12.71 -7.47
C THR A 87 6.44 -11.89 -8.55
N ARG A 88 6.56 -10.57 -8.35
CA ARG A 88 7.20 -9.65 -9.31
C ARG A 88 8.33 -8.88 -8.64
N ILE A 89 9.47 -8.76 -9.33
CA ILE A 89 10.65 -7.99 -8.92
C ILE A 89 10.99 -6.92 -9.97
N GLY A 90 11.76 -5.89 -9.61
CA GLY A 90 12.11 -4.80 -10.53
C GLY A 90 12.83 -5.30 -11.79
N SER A 91 12.43 -4.82 -12.97
CA SER A 91 13.06 -5.21 -14.24
C SER A 91 14.45 -4.59 -14.41
N HIS A 92 14.74 -3.46 -13.76
CA HIS A 92 16.03 -2.77 -13.85
C HIS A 92 17.09 -3.31 -12.88
N LEU A 93 16.74 -4.30 -12.04
CA LEU A 93 17.71 -4.99 -11.21
C LEU A 93 18.76 -5.69 -12.08
N GLY A 94 20.03 -5.57 -11.68
CA GLY A 94 21.13 -6.33 -12.30
C GLY A 94 20.90 -7.84 -12.21
N GLU A 95 21.46 -8.61 -13.14
CA GLU A 95 21.20 -10.06 -13.20
C GLU A 95 21.60 -10.80 -11.92
N GLU A 96 22.71 -10.40 -11.30
CA GLU A 96 23.18 -10.96 -10.03
C GLU A 96 22.17 -10.70 -8.91
N ALA A 97 21.77 -9.44 -8.72
CA ALA A 97 20.75 -9.07 -7.73
C ALA A 97 19.41 -9.77 -7.96
N LYS A 98 18.98 -9.93 -9.23
CA LYS A 98 17.77 -10.69 -9.58
C LYS A 98 17.88 -12.15 -9.12
N LYS A 99 19.03 -12.80 -9.34
CA LYS A 99 19.28 -14.17 -8.91
C LYS A 99 19.28 -14.29 -7.39
N GLU A 100 20.00 -13.41 -6.70
CA GLU A 100 20.07 -13.41 -5.23
C GLU A 100 18.69 -13.21 -4.59
N ILE A 101 17.92 -12.23 -5.07
CA ILE A 101 16.56 -11.98 -4.58
C ILE A 101 15.67 -13.19 -4.87
N THR A 102 15.71 -13.73 -6.09
CA THR A 102 14.90 -14.90 -6.45
C THR A 102 15.21 -16.08 -5.53
N LEU A 103 16.49 -16.39 -5.30
CA LEU A 103 16.92 -17.47 -4.41
C LEU A 103 16.49 -17.21 -2.96
N CYS A 104 16.63 -15.98 -2.48
CA CYS A 104 16.20 -15.60 -1.13
C CYS A 104 14.70 -15.83 -0.95
N LEU A 105 13.89 -15.38 -1.91
CA LEU A 105 12.44 -15.53 -1.85
C LEU A 105 12.00 -17.00 -1.97
N GLN A 106 12.66 -17.79 -2.82
CA GLN A 106 12.42 -19.23 -2.96
C GLN A 106 12.80 -20.00 -1.69
N ARG A 107 13.91 -19.62 -1.04
CA ARG A 107 14.36 -20.25 0.22
C ARG A 107 13.40 -20.01 1.38
N ASN A 108 12.69 -18.89 1.36
CA ASN A 108 11.70 -18.51 2.38
C ASN A 108 10.28 -18.62 1.81
N ALA A 109 10.01 -19.60 0.95
CA ALA A 109 8.70 -19.75 0.31
C ALA A 109 7.55 -20.01 1.31
N ASP A 110 7.87 -20.48 2.51
CA ASP A 110 6.99 -20.75 3.64
C ASP A 110 6.43 -19.49 4.31
N ILE A 111 7.07 -18.33 4.16
CA ILE A 111 6.58 -17.07 4.73
C ILE A 111 5.38 -16.48 3.95
N PHE A 112 5.13 -16.99 2.74
CA PHE A 112 4.07 -16.51 1.87
C PHE A 112 2.76 -17.24 2.15
N ALA A 113 1.68 -16.48 2.33
CA ALA A 113 0.33 -17.02 2.35
C ALA A 113 -0.29 -16.99 0.95
N TRP A 114 -0.58 -18.16 0.39
CA TRP A 114 -1.18 -18.30 -0.95
C TRP A 114 -2.71 -18.40 -0.87
N THR A 115 -3.20 -18.90 0.25
CA THR A 115 -4.61 -19.06 0.58
C THR A 115 -4.88 -18.47 1.97
N PRO A 116 -6.14 -18.13 2.30
CA PRO A 116 -6.48 -17.69 3.65
C PRO A 116 -6.10 -18.69 4.75
N GLN A 117 -6.02 -19.98 4.43
CA GLN A 117 -5.62 -21.05 5.35
C GLN A 117 -4.15 -20.98 5.74
N ASP A 118 -3.29 -20.44 4.87
CA ASP A 118 -1.85 -20.29 5.13
C ASP A 118 -1.55 -19.13 6.11
N LEU A 119 -2.54 -18.28 6.42
CA LEU A 119 -2.41 -17.22 7.42
C LEU A 119 -2.62 -17.78 8.83
N GLU A 120 -1.66 -18.54 9.33
CA GLU A 120 -1.74 -19.20 10.65
C GLU A 120 -1.60 -18.25 11.86
N GLY A 121 -1.50 -16.93 11.61
CA GLY A 121 -1.34 -15.93 12.66
C GLY A 121 0.05 -16.00 13.30
N ILE A 122 0.20 -15.35 14.45
CA ILE A 122 1.43 -15.43 15.26
C ILE A 122 1.14 -16.38 16.42
N ASP A 123 2.07 -17.30 16.69
CA ASP A 123 1.98 -18.22 17.81
C ASP A 123 1.70 -17.44 19.12
N PRO A 124 0.62 -17.76 19.85
CA PRO A 124 0.34 -17.15 21.15
C PRO A 124 1.49 -17.25 22.15
N GLN A 125 2.39 -18.24 22.03
CA GLN A 125 3.60 -18.31 22.88
C GLN A 125 4.60 -17.20 22.58
N VAL A 126 4.61 -16.65 21.37
CA VAL A 126 5.50 -15.54 20.95
C VAL A 126 4.94 -14.20 21.41
N ILE A 127 3.67 -13.93 21.12
CA ILE A 127 3.02 -12.69 21.55
C ILE A 127 1.51 -12.91 21.72
N THR A 128 0.99 -12.51 22.88
CA THR A 128 -0.45 -12.40 23.12
C THR A 128 -0.83 -11.00 23.52
N HIS A 129 -1.97 -10.53 23.05
CA HIS A 129 -2.64 -9.37 23.62
C HIS A 129 -3.62 -9.83 24.70
N HIS A 130 -3.53 -9.25 25.89
CA HIS A 130 -4.51 -9.45 26.94
C HIS A 130 -5.48 -8.27 26.96
N LEU A 131 -6.78 -8.56 26.84
CA LEU A 131 -7.81 -7.55 27.05
C LEU A 131 -7.96 -7.30 28.55
N ASN A 132 -7.76 -6.07 29.00
CA ASN A 132 -7.96 -5.70 30.40
C ASN A 132 -9.47 -5.56 30.70
N ILE A 133 -10.13 -6.70 30.90
CA ILE A 133 -11.56 -6.80 31.21
C ILE A 133 -11.70 -7.27 32.65
N ASP A 134 -12.60 -6.64 33.40
CA ASP A 134 -12.95 -7.08 34.75
C ASP A 134 -13.71 -8.43 34.67
N PRO A 135 -13.20 -9.50 35.31
CA PRO A 135 -13.79 -10.85 35.24
C PRO A 135 -15.22 -10.95 35.80
N SER A 136 -15.67 -9.95 36.56
CA SER A 136 -17.03 -9.92 37.11
C SER A 136 -18.11 -9.59 36.08
N TYR A 137 -17.73 -8.99 34.94
CA TYR A 137 -18.68 -8.71 33.86
C TYR A 137 -19.11 -9.99 33.13
N LYS A 138 -20.42 -10.11 32.93
CA LYS A 138 -20.99 -11.26 32.21
C LYS A 138 -20.74 -11.13 30.70
N PRO A 139 -20.29 -12.20 30.01
CA PRO A 139 -20.18 -12.19 28.56
C PRO A 139 -21.52 -11.88 27.89
N VAL A 140 -21.52 -10.99 26.90
CA VAL A 140 -22.70 -10.61 26.12
C VAL A 140 -22.60 -11.20 24.72
N LYS A 141 -23.54 -12.08 24.35
CA LYS A 141 -23.63 -12.61 22.98
C LYS A 141 -24.37 -11.61 22.10
N GLN A 142 -23.65 -10.98 21.16
CA GLN A 142 -24.28 -10.12 20.16
C GLN A 142 -24.96 -10.95 19.06
N LYS A 143 -26.15 -10.52 18.61
CA LYS A 143 -26.87 -11.19 17.52
C LYS A 143 -26.10 -11.03 16.21
N LYS A 144 -25.87 -12.12 15.48
CA LYS A 144 -25.25 -12.08 14.13
C LYS A 144 -26.09 -11.17 13.23
N ARG A 145 -25.44 -10.22 12.55
CA ARG A 145 -26.09 -9.45 11.48
C ARG A 145 -26.35 -10.37 10.30
N HIS A 146 -27.56 -10.36 9.77
CA HIS A 146 -27.86 -11.09 8.54
C HIS A 146 -27.30 -10.26 7.38
N PHE A 147 -26.44 -10.86 6.57
CA PHE A 147 -26.02 -10.23 5.33
C PHE A 147 -26.93 -10.71 4.19
N GLY A 148 -26.93 -9.98 3.07
CA GLY A 148 -27.63 -10.44 1.87
C GLY A 148 -27.00 -11.73 1.32
N PRO A 149 -27.74 -12.50 0.49
CA PRO A 149 -27.33 -13.82 0.02
C PRO A 149 -26.02 -13.82 -0.78
N GLU A 150 -25.62 -12.69 -1.35
CA GLU A 150 -24.32 -12.52 -2.02
C GLU A 150 -23.14 -12.54 -1.02
N LYS A 151 -23.30 -11.88 0.13
CA LYS A 151 -22.26 -11.75 1.16
C LYS A 151 -22.22 -12.97 2.08
N ASP A 152 -23.37 -13.57 2.37
CA ASP A 152 -23.47 -14.82 3.14
C ASP A 152 -22.80 -16.01 2.43
N LYS A 153 -22.52 -15.94 1.11
CA LYS A 153 -21.75 -16.97 0.38
C LYS A 153 -20.23 -16.84 0.54
N ILE A 154 -19.75 -15.67 0.96
CA ILE A 154 -18.32 -15.34 1.05
C ILE A 154 -17.81 -15.48 2.50
N ILE A 155 -18.70 -15.29 3.47
CA ILE A 155 -18.44 -15.35 4.93
C ILE A 155 -18.68 -16.77 5.43
#